data_AF-A0A353DLD3-F1
#
_entry.id   AF-A0A353DLD3-F1
#
_cell.length_a   1.000
_cell.length_b   1.000
_cell.length_c   1.000
_cell.angle_alpha   90.00
_cell.angle_beta   90.00
_cell.angle_gamma   90.00
#
_symmetry.space_group_name_H-M   'P 1'
#
loop_
_entity.id
_entity.type
_entity.pdbx_description
1 polymer ?
#
loop_
_entity_poly.entity_id
_entity_poly.type
_entity_poly.pdbx_seq_one_letter_code
_entity_poly.pdbx_strand_id
1 'polypeptide(L)'
;PKIKNDIDSINATLPNEKRVSSAYIYKKALPMANNMKVKRFVLQKELASNPENFLSFNGEALGRKPISFEGYDSKEVARIADKVRKIFSETLYLPEYKIENDASWADDLGGDSMSYVTMVQELNSVFKVSIPTEKYGKLLTIAEFTKEILDSKKKIEESKKNNEK
;
A
#
# COMPACT_ATOMS: atom_id res chain seq x y z
N PRO A 1 -6.96 -12.54 -18.92
CA PRO A 1 -7.19 -13.99 -18.70
C PRO A 1 -8.57 -14.39 -19.25
N LYS A 2 -8.74 -15.62 -19.77
CA LYS A 2 -10.04 -16.07 -20.33
C LYS A 2 -11.22 -15.79 -19.39
N ILE A 3 -11.05 -16.13 -18.10
CA ILE A 3 -12.04 -15.90 -17.04
C ILE A 3 -12.46 -14.42 -16.92
N LYS A 4 -11.52 -13.47 -17.08
CA LYS A 4 -11.84 -12.03 -17.03
C LYS A 4 -12.75 -11.64 -18.18
N ASN A 5 -12.42 -12.07 -19.39
CA ASN A 5 -13.22 -11.79 -20.58
C ASN A 5 -14.63 -12.40 -20.45
N ASP A 6 -14.74 -13.61 -19.88
CA ASP A 6 -16.03 -14.26 -19.65
C ASP A 6 -16.89 -13.45 -18.65
N ILE A 7 -16.29 -12.93 -17.57
CA ILE A 7 -16.98 -12.05 -16.61
C ILE A 7 -17.47 -10.78 -17.31
N ASP A 8 -16.63 -10.15 -18.13
CA ASP A 8 -16.98 -8.92 -18.84
C ASP A 8 -18.12 -9.15 -19.84
N SER A 9 -18.09 -10.26 -20.59
CA SER A 9 -19.16 -10.65 -21.51
C SER A 9 -20.48 -10.91 -20.76
N ILE A 10 -20.45 -11.58 -19.62
CA ILE A 10 -21.65 -11.80 -18.79
C ILE A 10 -22.17 -10.48 -18.23
N ASN A 11 -21.30 -9.63 -17.68
CA ASN A 11 -21.67 -8.32 -17.13
C ASN A 11 -22.36 -7.42 -18.16
N ALA A 12 -21.94 -7.47 -19.42
CA ALA A 12 -22.59 -6.73 -20.50
C ALA A 12 -24.06 -7.11 -20.71
N THR A 13 -24.45 -8.35 -20.37
CA THR A 13 -25.83 -8.84 -20.46
C THR A 13 -26.69 -8.57 -19.22
N LEU A 14 -26.07 -8.16 -18.11
CA LEU A 14 -26.74 -8.02 -16.83
C LEU A 14 -27.16 -6.56 -16.56
N PRO A 15 -28.32 -6.36 -15.89
CA PRO A 15 -28.65 -5.08 -15.25
C PRO A 15 -27.55 -4.62 -14.30
N ASN A 16 -27.39 -3.31 -14.14
CA ASN A 16 -26.28 -2.71 -13.41
C ASN A 16 -26.08 -3.29 -12.01
N GLU A 17 -27.15 -3.58 -11.27
CA GLU A 17 -27.11 -4.06 -9.88
C GLU A 17 -26.61 -5.50 -9.75
N LYS A 18 -26.64 -6.26 -10.85
CA LYS A 18 -26.21 -7.67 -10.89
C LYS A 18 -24.80 -7.84 -11.45
N ARG A 19 -24.16 -6.76 -11.92
CA ARG A 19 -22.81 -6.83 -12.49
C ARG A 19 -21.79 -7.11 -11.39
N VAL A 20 -20.84 -7.99 -11.69
CA VAL A 20 -19.69 -8.26 -10.83
C VAL A 20 -18.73 -7.06 -10.91
N SER A 21 -18.61 -6.33 -9.81
CA SER A 21 -17.73 -5.16 -9.70
C SER A 21 -16.27 -5.52 -9.44
N SER A 22 -16.01 -6.64 -8.78
CA SER A 22 -14.67 -7.09 -8.41
C SER A 22 -14.61 -8.61 -8.35
N ALA A 23 -13.51 -9.16 -8.83
CA ALA A 23 -13.29 -10.59 -8.82
C ALA A 23 -11.79 -10.89 -8.64
N TYR A 24 -11.51 -11.89 -7.81
CA TYR A 24 -10.20 -12.19 -7.28
C TYR A 24 -9.90 -13.68 -7.33
N ILE A 25 -8.62 -14.03 -7.43
CA ILE A 25 -8.13 -15.41 -7.44
C ILE A 25 -7.52 -15.70 -6.07
N TYR A 26 -8.10 -16.64 -5.33
CA TYR A 26 -7.53 -17.09 -4.06
C TYR A 26 -6.34 -18.04 -4.33
N LYS A 27 -5.18 -17.75 -3.74
CA LYS A 27 -3.93 -18.49 -3.99
C LYS A 27 -3.90 -19.86 -3.32
N LYS A 28 -4.66 -20.06 -2.24
CA LYS A 28 -4.67 -21.31 -1.46
C LYS A 28 -5.84 -22.21 -1.91
N ALA A 29 -5.83 -23.46 -1.45
CA ALA A 29 -6.95 -24.38 -1.67
C ALA A 29 -8.24 -23.81 -1.07
N LEU A 30 -9.36 -23.91 -1.80
CA LEU A 30 -10.64 -23.42 -1.33
C LEU A 30 -11.03 -24.14 -0.03
N PRO A 31 -11.48 -23.42 1.02
CA PRO A 31 -11.85 -24.05 2.27
C PRO A 31 -13.15 -24.83 2.05
N MET A 32 -13.07 -26.16 2.09
CA MET A 32 -14.21 -27.05 1.86
C MET A 32 -14.82 -27.54 3.18
N ALA A 33 -16.12 -27.82 3.17
CA ALA A 33 -16.79 -28.65 4.15
C ALA A 33 -16.79 -30.12 3.70
N ASN A 34 -17.07 -31.04 4.63
CA ASN A 34 -17.07 -32.48 4.37
C ASN A 34 -18.04 -32.90 3.25
N ASN A 35 -19.04 -32.06 2.96
CA ASN A 35 -20.00 -32.23 1.86
C ASN A 35 -19.59 -31.53 0.55
N MET A 36 -18.30 -31.23 0.37
CA MET A 36 -17.74 -30.54 -0.80
C MET A 36 -18.30 -29.12 -1.05
N LYS A 37 -18.95 -28.49 -0.07
CA LYS A 37 -19.34 -27.07 -0.18
C LYS A 37 -18.18 -26.16 0.21
N VAL A 38 -17.98 -25.08 -0.55
CA VAL A 38 -17.02 -24.02 -0.20
C VAL A 38 -17.54 -23.25 1.01
N LYS A 39 -16.71 -23.14 2.06
CA LYS A 39 -16.97 -22.34 3.26
C LYS A 39 -16.73 -20.86 2.98
N ARG A 40 -17.72 -20.20 2.36
CA ARG A 40 -17.64 -18.77 1.99
C ARG A 40 -17.26 -17.83 3.14
N PHE A 41 -17.69 -18.14 4.37
CA PHE A 41 -17.37 -17.32 5.54
C PHE A 41 -15.88 -17.31 5.87
N VAL A 42 -15.17 -18.42 5.59
CA VAL A 42 -13.72 -18.52 5.79
C VAL A 42 -13.01 -17.65 4.76
N LEU A 43 -13.45 -17.70 3.50
CA LEU A 43 -12.91 -16.84 2.46
C LEU A 43 -13.15 -15.36 2.74
N GLN A 44 -14.32 -14.98 3.27
CA GLN A 44 -14.60 -13.59 3.65
C GLN A 44 -13.67 -13.11 4.77
N LYS A 45 -13.45 -13.93 5.81
CA LYS A 45 -12.50 -13.60 6.88
C LYS A 45 -11.07 -13.50 6.35
N GLU A 46 -10.66 -14.44 5.52
CA GLU A 46 -9.32 -14.44 4.93
C GLU A 46 -9.10 -13.23 4.02
N LEU A 47 -10.11 -12.81 3.25
CA LEU A 47 -10.00 -11.62 2.40
C LEU A 47 -9.81 -10.34 3.23
N ALA A 48 -10.44 -10.26 4.40
CA ALA A 48 -10.30 -9.13 5.30
C ALA A 48 -8.96 -9.13 6.05
N SER A 49 -8.52 -10.30 6.55
CA SER A 49 -7.32 -10.40 7.40
C SER A 49 -6.02 -10.58 6.62
N ASN A 50 -6.08 -11.30 5.50
CA ASN A 50 -4.91 -11.73 4.72
C ASN A 50 -5.16 -11.49 3.21
N PRO A 51 -5.40 -10.24 2.81
CA PRO A 51 -5.74 -9.91 1.42
C PRO A 51 -4.64 -10.35 0.44
N GLU A 52 -3.38 -10.46 0.88
CA GLU A 52 -2.25 -10.88 0.05
C GLU A 52 -2.38 -12.31 -0.49
N ASN A 53 -3.28 -13.11 0.09
CA ASN A 53 -3.63 -14.45 -0.41
C ASN A 53 -4.58 -14.42 -1.59
N PHE A 54 -5.03 -13.24 -2.03
CA PHE A 54 -5.87 -13.05 -3.19
C PHE A 54 -5.11 -12.27 -4.27
N LEU A 55 -5.40 -12.55 -5.53
CA LEU A 55 -4.82 -11.87 -6.69
C LEU A 55 -5.91 -11.19 -7.51
N SER A 56 -5.61 -10.02 -8.05
CA SER A 56 -6.35 -9.45 -9.18
C SER A 56 -6.07 -10.27 -10.45
N PHE A 57 -6.92 -10.15 -11.46
CA PHE A 57 -6.69 -10.79 -12.77
C PHE A 57 -5.47 -10.23 -13.52
N ASN A 58 -4.87 -9.14 -13.04
CA ASN A 58 -3.63 -8.59 -13.55
C ASN A 58 -2.40 -9.21 -12.85
N GLY A 59 -2.60 -10.14 -11.91
CA GLY A 59 -1.53 -10.82 -11.18
C GLY A 59 -1.02 -10.08 -9.94
N GLU A 60 -1.68 -8.99 -9.56
CA GLU A 60 -1.32 -8.20 -8.39
C GLU A 60 -1.99 -8.77 -7.15
N ALA A 61 -1.23 -8.98 -6.07
CA ALA A 61 -1.83 -9.38 -4.79
C ALA A 61 -2.75 -8.27 -4.28
N LEU A 62 -3.90 -8.66 -3.72
CA LEU A 62 -4.73 -7.74 -2.98
C LEU A 62 -4.07 -7.39 -1.65
N GLY A 63 -4.37 -6.21 -1.13
CA GLY A 63 -3.69 -5.68 0.04
C GLY A 63 -2.32 -5.11 -0.29
N ARG A 64 -1.88 -4.15 0.54
CA ARG A 64 -0.55 -3.54 0.39
C ARG A 64 0.49 -4.61 0.70
N LYS A 65 1.54 -4.73 -0.12
CA LYS A 65 2.65 -5.65 0.18
C LYS A 65 3.29 -5.19 1.50
N PRO A 66 3.61 -6.12 2.43
CA PRO A 66 4.36 -5.74 3.62
C PRO A 66 5.69 -5.13 3.19
N ILE A 67 5.94 -3.90 3.66
CA ILE A 67 7.15 -3.17 3.28
C ILE A 67 8.33 -3.79 4.02
N SER A 68 9.24 -4.41 3.27
CA SER A 68 10.47 -4.95 3.82
C SER A 68 11.53 -3.86 3.97
N PHE A 69 12.10 -3.78 5.17
CA PHE A 69 13.27 -2.95 5.48
C PHE A 69 14.57 -3.76 5.53
N GLU A 70 14.58 -4.96 4.93
CA GLU A 70 15.78 -5.79 4.86
C GLU A 70 16.94 -5.03 4.18
N GLY A 71 18.12 -5.09 4.79
CA GLY A 71 19.30 -4.35 4.37
C GLY A 71 19.42 -2.91 4.89
N TYR A 72 18.48 -2.44 5.73
CA TYR A 72 18.56 -1.15 6.41
C TYR A 72 18.81 -1.29 7.91
N ASP A 73 19.47 -0.31 8.51
CA ASP A 73 19.68 -0.27 9.96
C ASP A 73 18.35 -0.01 10.70
N SER A 74 18.03 -0.86 11.68
CA SER A 74 16.75 -0.79 12.40
C SER A 74 16.57 0.52 13.17
N LYS A 75 17.65 1.10 13.72
CA LYS A 75 17.55 2.39 14.44
C LYS A 75 17.31 3.53 13.48
N GLU A 76 17.93 3.52 12.30
CA GLU A 76 17.66 4.51 11.26
C GLU A 76 16.23 4.42 10.75
N VAL A 77 15.73 3.21 10.47
CA VAL A 77 14.34 2.98 10.05
C VAL A 77 13.36 3.57 11.06
N ALA A 78 13.51 3.25 12.34
CA ALA A 78 12.66 3.78 13.41
C ALA A 78 12.73 5.31 13.47
N ARG A 79 13.93 5.90 13.44
CA ARG A 79 14.11 7.36 13.48
C ARG A 79 13.45 8.07 12.29
N ILE A 80 13.49 7.49 11.09
CA ILE A 80 12.82 8.06 9.93
C ILE A 80 11.31 7.89 10.06
N ALA A 81 10.83 6.70 10.45
CA ALA A 81 9.40 6.44 10.64
C ALA A 81 8.78 7.39 11.67
N ASP A 82 9.43 7.64 12.80
CA ASP A 82 8.96 8.58 13.83
C ASP A 82 8.84 10.01 13.29
N LYS A 83 9.83 10.43 12.48
CA LYS A 83 9.78 11.75 11.84
C LYS A 83 8.68 11.85 10.79
N VAL A 84 8.48 10.81 9.99
CA VAL A 84 7.38 10.74 9.01
C VAL A 84 6.03 10.79 9.75
N ARG A 85 5.88 10.04 10.84
CA ARG A 85 4.70 10.05 11.71
C ARG A 85 4.40 11.44 12.26
N LYS A 86 5.44 12.14 12.71
CA LYS A 86 5.31 13.51 13.20
C LYS A 86 4.77 14.46 12.12
N ILE A 87 5.29 14.38 10.90
CA ILE A 87 4.81 15.22 9.78
C ILE A 87 3.36 14.87 9.41
N PHE A 88 2.99 13.58 9.44
CA PHE A 88 1.59 13.15 9.28
C PHE A 88 0.69 13.76 10.37
N SER A 89 1.14 13.70 11.62
CA SER A 89 0.44 14.27 12.78
C SER A 89 0.22 15.77 12.65
N GLU A 90 1.26 16.50 12.25
CA GLU A 90 1.21 17.96 12.05
C GLU A 90 0.32 18.35 10.87
N THR A 91 0.39 17.61 9.76
CA THR A 91 -0.41 17.92 8.56
C THR A 91 -1.90 17.62 8.76
N LEU A 92 -2.22 16.50 9.42
CA LEU A 92 -3.60 16.05 9.63
C LEU A 92 -4.23 16.55 10.93
N TYR A 93 -3.45 17.24 11.78
CA TYR A 93 -3.86 17.64 13.14
C TYR A 93 -4.36 16.47 13.99
N LEU A 94 -3.74 15.29 13.81
CA LEU A 94 -4.04 14.07 14.56
C LEU A 94 -2.92 13.75 15.54
N PRO A 95 -3.20 13.27 16.76
CA PRO A 95 -2.15 12.80 17.67
C PRO A 95 -1.34 11.63 17.09
N GLU A 96 -0.02 11.63 17.27
CA GLU A 96 0.88 10.58 16.73
C GLU A 96 0.48 9.14 17.11
N TYR A 97 -0.12 8.94 18.30
CA TYR A 97 -0.56 7.62 18.78
C TYR A 97 -1.78 7.08 18.02
N LYS A 98 -2.48 7.91 17.23
CA LYS A 98 -3.59 7.48 16.37
C LYS A 98 -3.15 7.09 14.96
N ILE A 99 -1.87 7.26 14.65
CA ILE A 99 -1.35 7.11 13.28
C ILE A 99 -0.50 5.85 13.22
N GLU A 100 -1.10 4.72 12.86
CA GLU A 100 -0.36 3.47 12.70
C GLU A 100 0.55 3.50 11.47
N ASN A 101 1.62 2.69 11.48
CA ASN A 101 2.62 2.72 10.40
C ASN A 101 2.06 2.27 9.04
N ASP A 102 1.02 1.46 9.07
CA ASP A 102 0.30 0.89 7.93
C ASP A 102 -1.04 1.59 7.64
N ALA A 103 -1.40 2.61 8.43
CA ALA A 103 -2.60 3.39 8.20
C ALA A 103 -2.50 4.17 6.87
N SER A 104 -3.53 4.01 6.04
CA SER A 104 -3.70 4.72 4.78
C SER A 104 -4.00 6.20 5.03
N TRP A 105 -3.21 7.08 4.42
CA TRP A 105 -3.45 8.53 4.40
C TRP A 105 -4.91 8.88 4.12
N ALA A 106 -5.47 8.34 3.03
CA ALA A 106 -6.82 8.68 2.60
C ALA A 106 -7.89 7.86 3.34
N ASP A 107 -7.72 6.54 3.40
CA ASP A 107 -8.79 5.65 3.86
C ASP A 107 -8.94 5.62 5.39
N ASP A 108 -7.82 5.67 6.11
CA ASP A 108 -7.81 5.47 7.56
C ASP A 108 -7.66 6.80 8.32
N LEU A 109 -6.88 7.74 7.75
CA LEU A 109 -6.56 9.01 8.41
C LEU A 109 -7.38 10.20 7.89
N GLY A 110 -8.15 10.01 6.81
CA GLY A 110 -9.04 11.05 6.25
C GLY A 110 -8.30 12.21 5.59
N GLY A 111 -7.05 11.99 5.16
CA GLY A 111 -6.27 13.00 4.45
C GLY A 111 -6.78 13.25 3.04
N ASP A 112 -6.66 14.49 2.58
CA ASP A 112 -7.08 14.92 1.25
C ASP A 112 -5.88 15.10 0.29
N SER A 113 -6.16 15.38 -0.97
CA SER A 113 -5.14 15.54 -2.01
C SER A 113 -4.26 16.79 -1.83
N MET A 114 -4.79 17.87 -1.24
CA MET A 114 -4.04 19.12 -1.05
C MET A 114 -3.05 18.97 0.09
N SER A 115 -3.52 18.47 1.24
CA SER A 115 -2.71 18.14 2.40
C SER A 115 -1.66 17.07 2.09
N TYR A 116 -1.98 16.10 1.22
CA TYR A 116 -1.01 15.12 0.73
C TYR A 116 0.20 15.79 0.06
N VAL A 117 -0.04 16.75 -0.84
CA VAL A 117 1.04 17.45 -1.55
C VAL A 117 1.91 18.25 -0.58
N THR A 118 1.29 18.92 0.40
CA THR A 118 2.02 19.66 1.44
C THR A 118 2.90 18.73 2.27
N MET A 119 2.37 17.59 2.73
CA MET A 119 3.13 16.60 3.49
C MET A 119 4.33 16.07 2.69
N VAL A 120 4.17 15.76 1.40
CA VAL A 120 5.29 15.29 0.57
C VAL A 120 6.36 16.37 0.37
N GLN A 121 5.96 17.63 0.19
CA GLN A 121 6.90 18.74 0.10
C GLN A 121 7.71 18.92 1.39
N GLU A 122 7.05 18.79 2.54
CA GLU A 122 7.71 18.85 3.84
C GLU A 122 8.70 17.70 4.04
N LEU A 123 8.30 16.47 3.72
CA LEU A 123 9.20 15.30 3.74
C LEU A 123 10.44 15.53 2.87
N ASN A 124 10.27 15.99 1.63
CA ASN A 124 11.39 16.29 0.73
C ASN A 124 12.36 17.31 1.36
N SER A 125 11.82 18.37 1.96
CA SER A 125 12.61 19.42 2.62
C SER A 125 13.37 18.90 3.86
N VAL A 126 12.71 18.12 4.72
CA VAL A 126 13.26 17.60 5.98
C VAL A 126 14.36 16.57 5.73
N PHE A 127 14.14 15.66 4.78
CA PHE A 127 15.08 14.57 4.52
C PHE A 127 16.08 14.86 3.40
N LYS A 128 15.98 16.01 2.73
CA LYS A 128 16.82 16.40 1.59
C LYS A 128 16.77 15.36 0.47
N VAL A 129 15.58 14.85 0.20
CA VAL A 129 15.28 13.92 -0.88
C VAL A 129 14.31 14.57 -1.88
N SER A 130 14.13 13.93 -3.03
CA SER A 130 13.18 14.35 -4.04
C SER A 130 12.31 13.17 -4.44
N ILE A 131 11.16 13.02 -3.79
CA ILE A 131 10.16 12.00 -4.14
C ILE A 131 9.53 12.39 -5.48
N PRO A 132 9.62 11.54 -6.52
CA PRO A 132 9.06 11.85 -7.84
C PRO A 132 7.53 11.90 -7.84
N THR A 133 6.96 12.77 -8.67
CA THR A 133 5.51 12.95 -8.78
C THR A 133 4.79 11.70 -9.28
N GLU A 134 5.46 10.80 -10.01
CA GLU A 134 4.90 9.53 -10.47
C GLU A 134 4.58 8.55 -9.32
N LYS A 135 5.13 8.82 -8.13
CA LYS A 135 4.85 8.08 -6.89
C LYS A 135 3.75 8.71 -6.05
N TYR A 136 3.26 9.89 -6.41
CA TYR A 136 2.20 10.56 -5.66
C TYR A 136 0.90 9.76 -5.78
N GLY A 137 0.16 9.65 -4.68
CA GLY A 137 -1.05 8.84 -4.59
C GLY A 137 -0.80 7.32 -4.57
N LYS A 138 0.45 6.87 -4.75
CA LYS A 138 0.84 5.46 -4.57
C LYS A 138 1.41 5.20 -3.18
N LEU A 139 2.18 6.17 -2.65
CA LEU A 139 2.67 6.13 -1.28
C LEU A 139 1.58 6.70 -0.38
N LEU A 140 1.04 5.90 0.53
CA LEU A 140 -0.11 6.28 1.37
C LEU A 140 0.18 6.08 2.86
N THR A 141 1.16 5.27 3.21
CA THR A 141 1.44 4.87 4.60
C THR A 141 2.81 5.38 5.06
N ILE A 142 2.98 5.52 6.38
CA ILE A 142 4.28 5.91 6.98
C ILE A 142 5.38 4.94 6.54
N ALA A 143 5.10 3.64 6.52
CA ALA A 143 6.07 2.62 6.12
C ALA A 143 6.52 2.81 4.66
N GLU A 144 5.62 3.15 3.73
CA GLU A 144 5.95 3.40 2.33
C GLU A 144 6.85 4.63 2.16
N PHE A 145 6.51 5.72 2.84
CA PHE A 145 7.34 6.93 2.83
C PHE A 145 8.71 6.69 3.46
N THR A 146 8.76 5.97 4.59
CA THR A 146 10.01 5.62 5.26
C THR A 146 10.94 4.85 4.31
N LYS A 147 10.40 3.87 3.59
CA LYS A 147 11.16 3.10 2.61
C LYS A 147 11.65 3.95 1.45
N GLU A 148 10.78 4.79 0.89
CA GLU A 148 11.13 5.67 -0.23
C GLU A 148 12.24 6.66 0.15
N ILE A 149 12.21 7.20 1.36
CA ILE A 149 13.22 8.12 1.87
C ILE A 149 14.56 7.41 2.03
N LEU A 150 14.56 6.20 2.59
CA LEU A 150 15.77 5.37 2.73
C LEU A 150 16.39 5.03 1.37
N ASP A 151 15.57 4.58 0.41
CA ASP A 151 16.01 4.26 -0.95
C ASP A 151 16.56 5.50 -1.66
N SER A 152 15.91 6.65 -1.47
CA SER A 152 16.35 7.94 -2.05
C SER A 152 17.69 8.40 -1.46
N LYS A 153 17.86 8.29 -0.14
CA LYS A 153 19.13 8.61 0.53
C LYS A 153 20.27 7.73 0.03
N LYS A 154 20.04 6.42 -0.07
CA LYS A 154 21.05 5.47 -0.55
C LYS A 154 21.53 5.81 -1.96
N LYS A 155 20.61 6.15 -2.87
CA LYS A 155 20.96 6.61 -4.23
C LYS A 155 21.81 7.88 -4.24
N ILE A 156 21.54 8.82 -3.33
CA ILE A 156 22.32 10.06 -3.19
C ILE A 156 23.73 9.76 -2.67
N GLU A 157 23.89 8.79 -1.76
CA GLU A 157 25.21 8.37 -1.27
C GLU A 157 26.04 7.64 -2.33
N GLU A 158 25.38 6.79 -3.14
CA GLU A 158 26.02 6.07 -4.24
C GLU A 158 26.48 7.02 -5.35
N SER A 159 25.70 8.05 -5.70
CA SER A 159 26.09 9.03 -6.72
C SER A 159 27.26 9.91 -6.29
N LYS A 160 27.37 10.24 -4.99
CA LYS A 160 28.53 10.97 -4.44
C LYS A 160 29.81 10.15 -4.55
N LYS A 161 29.78 8.86 -4.17
CA LYS A 161 30.94 7.96 -4.22
C LYS A 161 31.47 7.72 -5.64
N ASN A 162 30.58 7.78 -6.65
CA ASN A 162 30.97 7.60 -8.04
C ASN A 162 31.55 8.86 -8.69
N ASN A 163 31.25 10.05 -8.17
CA ASN A 163 31.83 11.32 -8.66
C ASN A 163 33.20 11.63 -8.02
N GLU A 164 33.57 10.93 -6.94
CA GLU A 164 34.86 11.07 -6.25
C GLU A 164 35.92 10.04 -6.70
N LYS A 165 35.58 9.14 -7.63
CA LYS A 165 36.49 8.18 -8.27
C LYS A 165 36.75 8.56 -9.71
#